data_AF-A0A9E8SLZ5-F1
#
_entry.id   AF-A0A9E8SLZ5-F1
#
_cell.length_a   1.000
_cell.length_b   1.000
_cell.length_c   1.000
_cell.angle_alpha   90.00
_cell.angle_beta   90.00
_cell.angle_gamma   90.00
#
_symmetry.space_group_name_H-M   'P 1'
#
loop_
_entity.id
_entity.type
_entity.pdbx_description
1 polymer ?
#
loop_
_entity_poly.entity_id
_entity_poly.type
_entity_poly.pdbx_seq_one_letter_code
_entity_poly.pdbx_strand_id
1 'polypeptide(L)'
;MKNWVLYFLIPVTLLYFASKISKSNSAYVYYVQTPEYDGGDLVAIKKLNELVEENFLNRSYYEGVAYTDESNRWYANYNKEYKALLIGGSSGWSYYFYATPEELKMIADRKIRAIDIDKYLRPFPVSKLEECPTRSRDLISFF
;
A
#
# COMPACT_ATOMS: atom_id res chain seq x y z
N MET A 1 -46.34 4.15 -17.28
CA MET A 1 -45.33 3.46 -16.43
C MET A 1 -43.91 3.64 -16.98
N LYS A 2 -43.40 4.87 -17.16
CA LYS A 2 -42.06 5.08 -17.76
C LYS A 2 -41.04 5.83 -16.88
N ASN A 3 -41.46 6.45 -15.77
CA ASN A 3 -40.55 7.24 -14.93
C ASN A 3 -40.04 6.50 -13.69
N TRP A 4 -40.71 5.44 -13.24
CA TRP A 4 -40.32 4.69 -12.02
C TRP A 4 -38.99 3.94 -12.17
N VAL A 5 -38.66 3.51 -13.39
CA VAL A 5 -37.39 2.83 -13.70
C VAL A 5 -36.20 3.79 -13.53
N LEU A 6 -36.36 5.06 -13.92
CA LEU A 6 -35.33 6.09 -13.73
C LEU A 6 -35.11 6.43 -12.25
N TYR A 7 -36.18 6.51 -11.46
CA TYR A 7 -36.09 6.78 -10.01
C TYR A 7 -35.39 5.65 -9.23
N PHE A 8 -35.37 4.42 -9.75
CA PHE A 8 -34.66 3.30 -9.12
C PHE A 8 -33.24 3.11 -9.67
N LEU A 9 -33.04 3.30 -10.98
CA LEU A 9 -31.74 3.13 -11.62
C LEU A 9 -30.74 4.24 -11.26
N ILE A 10 -31.19 5.50 -11.14
CA ILE A 10 -30.30 6.63 -10.84
C ILE A 10 -29.65 6.50 -9.45
N PRO A 11 -30.39 6.21 -8.36
CA PRO A 11 -29.77 6.00 -7.04
C PRO A 11 -28.84 4.79 -7.00
N VAL A 12 -29.19 3.68 -7.66
CA VAL A 12 -28.34 2.46 -7.69
C VAL A 12 -27.05 2.71 -8.47
N THR A 13 -27.12 3.41 -9.61
CA THR A 13 -25.93 3.80 -10.36
C THR A 13 -25.09 4.81 -9.58
N LEU A 14 -25.70 5.82 -8.94
CA LEU A 14 -24.98 6.75 -8.06
C LEU A 14 -24.31 6.05 -6.88
N LEU A 15 -24.97 5.08 -6.23
CA LEU A 15 -24.39 4.27 -5.16
C LEU A 15 -23.26 3.37 -5.68
N TYR A 16 -23.40 2.80 -6.88
CA TYR A 16 -22.35 2.03 -7.53
C TYR A 16 -21.13 2.91 -7.84
N PHE A 17 -21.33 4.09 -8.44
CA PHE A 17 -20.25 5.04 -8.71
C PHE A 17 -19.64 5.59 -7.43
N ALA A 18 -20.43 5.94 -6.40
CA ALA A 18 -19.92 6.35 -5.10
C ALA A 18 -19.11 5.22 -4.43
N SER A 19 -19.52 3.96 -4.56
CA SER A 19 -18.74 2.81 -4.08
C SER A 19 -17.44 2.62 -4.87
N LYS A 20 -17.45 2.90 -6.18
CA LYS A 20 -16.26 2.88 -7.05
C LYS A 20 -15.33 4.05 -6.77
N ILE A 21 -15.86 5.23 -6.44
CA ILE A 21 -15.10 6.44 -6.07
C ILE A 21 -14.54 6.32 -4.65
N SER A 22 -15.29 5.76 -3.71
CA SER A 22 -14.77 5.35 -2.40
C SER A 22 -13.65 4.31 -2.53
N LYS A 23 -13.73 3.45 -3.55
CA LYS A 23 -12.65 2.54 -3.97
C LYS A 23 -11.56 3.20 -4.82
N SER A 24 -11.71 4.45 -5.27
CA SER A 24 -10.75 5.12 -6.18
C SER A 24 -9.42 5.40 -5.50
N ASN A 25 -8.29 5.02 -6.07
CA ASN A 25 -7.79 3.65 -6.22
C ASN A 25 -6.29 3.61 -5.89
N SER A 26 -5.80 4.58 -5.11
CA SER A 26 -4.37 4.79 -4.94
C SER A 26 -4.06 5.45 -3.59
N ALA A 27 -3.14 4.78 -2.87
CA ALA A 27 -2.38 5.15 -1.69
C ALA A 27 -3.06 6.03 -0.61
N TYR A 28 -3.31 5.45 0.57
CA TYR A 28 -3.19 6.26 1.79
C TYR A 28 -1.71 6.30 2.14
N VAL A 29 -1.13 7.51 2.16
CA VAL A 29 0.29 7.73 2.45
C VAL A 29 0.39 8.42 3.80
N TYR A 30 1.01 7.74 4.77
CA TYR A 30 1.33 8.33 6.07
C TYR A 30 2.80 8.76 6.09
N TYR A 31 3.08 9.91 6.71
CA TYR A 31 4.39 10.55 6.76
C TYR A 31 4.87 10.64 8.22
N VAL A 32 5.91 9.91 8.59
CA VAL A 32 6.61 10.07 9.88
C VAL A 32 7.98 10.71 9.66
N GLN A 33 8.27 11.82 10.33
CA GLN A 33 9.62 12.33 10.43
C GLN A 33 10.41 11.49 11.46
N THR A 34 11.51 10.85 11.05
CA THR A 34 12.40 10.12 11.96
C THR A 34 13.61 10.99 12.31
N PRO A 35 14.04 11.04 13.58
CA PRO A 35 15.25 11.78 13.98
C PRO A 35 16.54 11.05 13.57
N GLU A 36 16.46 9.76 13.22
CA GLU A 36 17.61 8.90 12.88
C GLU A 36 17.59 8.48 11.41
N TYR A 37 18.78 8.48 10.78
CA TYR A 37 19.01 8.09 9.38
C TYR A 37 18.82 6.59 9.13
N ASP A 38 19.11 5.77 10.16
CA ASP A 38 18.95 4.32 10.11
C ASP A 38 17.58 3.89 10.67
N GLY A 39 16.98 2.88 10.06
CA GLY A 39 15.71 2.30 10.53
C GLY A 39 14.43 2.91 9.95
N GLY A 40 14.52 3.79 8.94
CA GLY A 40 13.34 4.33 8.26
C GLY A 40 12.46 3.22 7.63
N ASP A 41 13.04 2.10 7.21
CA ASP A 41 12.32 0.91 6.77
C ASP A 41 11.38 0.36 7.85
N LEU A 42 11.84 0.27 9.10
CA LEU A 42 11.04 -0.23 10.22
C LEU A 42 9.82 0.66 10.48
N VAL A 43 10.01 1.97 10.42
CA VAL A 43 8.92 2.94 10.64
C VAL A 43 7.91 2.87 9.51
N ALA A 44 8.37 2.80 8.26
CA ALA A 44 7.50 2.64 7.09
C ALA A 44 6.68 1.34 7.16
N ILE A 45 7.32 0.21 7.50
CA ILE A 45 6.65 -1.10 7.65
C ILE A 45 5.65 -1.08 8.79
N LYS A 46 6.01 -0.50 9.95
CA LYS A 46 5.09 -0.38 11.08
C LYS A 46 3.84 0.41 10.68
N LYS A 47 4.02 1.54 10.01
CA LYS A 47 2.90 2.38 9.55
C LYS A 47 2.05 1.68 8.50
N LEU A 48 2.67 0.95 7.58
CA LEU A 48 1.95 0.11 6.64
C LEU A 48 1.08 -0.92 7.36
N ASN A 49 1.61 -1.59 8.39
CA ASN A 49 0.85 -2.56 9.18
C ASN A 49 -0.34 -1.92 9.92
N GLU A 50 -0.14 -0.77 10.57
CA GLU A 50 -1.23 0.00 11.20
C GLU A 50 -2.38 0.26 10.20
N LEU A 51 -2.06 0.69 8.97
CA LEU A 51 -3.05 0.92 7.91
C LEU A 51 -3.80 -0.35 7.48
N VAL A 52 -3.09 -1.48 7.41
CA VAL A 52 -3.67 -2.78 7.05
C VAL A 52 -4.59 -3.29 8.16
N GLU A 53 -4.18 -3.20 9.43
CA GLU A 53 -4.96 -3.65 10.59
C GLU A 53 -6.21 -2.81 10.81
N GLU A 54 -6.09 -1.48 10.70
CA GLU A 54 -7.22 -0.56 10.85
C GLU A 54 -8.25 -0.70 9.73
N ASN A 55 -7.95 -1.46 8.65
CA ASN A 55 -8.82 -1.67 7.49
C ASN A 55 -9.42 -0.37 6.95
N PHE A 56 -8.66 0.73 7.07
CA PHE A 56 -9.17 2.10 7.08
C PHE A 56 -10.08 2.40 5.89
N LEU A 57 -9.80 1.79 4.72
CA LEU A 57 -10.62 1.85 3.51
C LEU A 57 -10.40 0.55 2.69
N ASN A 58 -11.42 -0.03 2.04
CA ASN A 58 -11.24 -1.21 1.16
C ASN A 58 -10.45 -0.85 -0.13
N ARG A 59 -9.15 -0.58 0.00
CA ARG A 59 -8.22 -0.12 -1.06
C ARG A 59 -7.43 -1.24 -1.69
N SER A 60 -7.04 -1.13 -2.95
CA SER A 60 -6.25 -2.15 -3.65
C SER A 60 -4.86 -2.39 -3.03
N TYR A 61 -4.28 -1.35 -2.41
CA TYR A 61 -3.04 -1.41 -1.62
C TYR A 61 -2.99 -0.29 -0.58
N TYR A 62 -2.02 -0.40 0.33
CA TYR A 62 -1.67 0.62 1.32
C TYR A 62 -0.18 0.97 1.23
N GLU A 63 0.21 2.19 1.64
CA GLU A 63 1.61 2.62 1.60
C GLU A 63 2.00 3.42 2.87
N GLY A 64 2.98 2.91 3.62
CA GLY A 64 3.59 3.62 4.74
C GLY A 64 4.87 4.34 4.29
N VAL A 65 5.07 5.59 4.74
CA VAL A 65 6.27 6.36 4.43
C VAL A 65 6.93 6.91 5.70
N ALA A 66 8.24 6.74 5.77
CA ALA A 66 9.08 7.35 6.79
C ALA A 66 10.17 8.18 6.12
N TYR A 67 10.55 9.30 6.71
CA TYR A 67 11.60 10.15 6.17
C TYR A 67 12.34 10.90 7.27
N THR A 68 13.64 11.15 7.09
CA THR A 68 14.39 12.07 7.96
C THR A 68 14.38 13.49 7.38
N ASP A 69 14.52 13.57 6.06
CA ASP A 69 14.55 14.79 5.25
C ASP A 69 13.95 14.48 3.85
N GLU A 70 13.90 15.47 2.95
CA GLU A 70 13.30 15.27 1.61
C GLU A 70 14.05 14.24 0.76
N SER A 71 15.35 14.08 0.97
CA SER A 71 16.24 13.16 0.23
C SER A 71 16.20 11.73 0.76
N ASN A 72 15.87 11.53 2.04
CA ASN A 72 15.94 10.25 2.72
C ASN A 72 14.56 9.76 3.11
N ARG A 73 13.94 9.02 2.18
CA ARG A 73 12.60 8.47 2.34
C ARG A 73 12.63 6.96 2.19
N TRP A 74 11.86 6.30 3.03
CA TRP A 74 11.59 4.88 2.99
C TRP A 74 10.10 4.66 2.75
N TYR A 75 9.80 3.74 1.85
CA TYR A 75 8.46 3.37 1.44
C TYR A 75 8.23 1.90 1.72
N ALA A 76 7.07 1.56 2.26
CA ALA A 76 6.59 0.19 2.38
C ALA A 76 5.18 0.13 1.79
N ASN A 77 4.94 -0.81 0.88
CA ASN A 77 3.68 -0.98 0.16
C ASN A 77 3.14 -2.39 0.37
N TYR A 78 1.85 -2.51 0.68
CA TYR A 78 1.15 -3.79 0.76
C TYR A 78 0.05 -3.85 -0.30
N ASN A 79 0.24 -4.71 -1.30
CA ASN A 79 -0.75 -4.98 -2.32
C ASN A 79 -1.63 -6.17 -1.93
N LYS A 80 -2.95 -5.97 -1.88
CA LYS A 80 -3.89 -7.00 -1.39
C LYS A 80 -4.17 -8.10 -2.41
N GLU A 81 -4.21 -7.76 -3.70
CA GLU A 81 -4.51 -8.70 -4.79
C GLU A 81 -3.38 -9.73 -4.92
N TYR A 82 -2.15 -9.23 -4.95
CA TYR A 82 -0.96 -10.07 -5.10
C TYR A 82 -0.42 -10.60 -3.78
N LYS A 83 -0.96 -10.13 -2.64
CA LYS A 83 -0.43 -10.39 -1.30
C LYS A 83 1.08 -10.10 -1.27
N ALA A 84 1.45 -8.90 -1.67
CA ALA A 84 2.84 -8.51 -1.90
C ALA A 84 3.25 -7.36 -0.99
N LEU A 85 4.40 -7.50 -0.33
CA LEU A 85 5.10 -6.48 0.42
C LEU A 85 6.27 -5.97 -0.41
N LEU A 86 6.25 -4.68 -0.76
CA LEU A 86 7.31 -4.01 -1.50
C LEU A 86 7.93 -2.95 -0.61
N ILE A 87 9.26 -2.92 -0.50
CA ILE A 87 9.98 -1.94 0.33
C ILE A 87 11.06 -1.29 -0.51
N GLY A 88 11.20 0.03 -0.37
CA GLY A 88 12.09 0.83 -1.19
C GLY A 88 12.53 2.12 -0.50
N GLY A 89 13.47 2.79 -1.15
CA GLY A 89 13.93 4.12 -0.76
C GLY A 89 13.56 5.18 -1.78
N SER A 90 14.13 6.38 -1.64
CA SER A 90 13.99 7.48 -2.62
C SER A 90 14.37 7.10 -4.05
N SER A 91 15.28 6.13 -4.23
CA SER A 91 15.73 5.63 -5.53
C SER A 91 14.82 4.57 -6.16
N GLY A 92 13.75 4.17 -5.48
CA GLY A 92 12.81 3.16 -5.94
C GLY A 92 12.73 1.93 -5.03
N TRP A 93 12.02 0.91 -5.52
CA TRP A 93 11.79 -0.33 -4.80
C TRP A 93 13.05 -1.23 -4.84
N SER A 94 13.31 -1.93 -3.73
CA SER A 94 14.52 -2.77 -3.60
C SER A 94 14.23 -4.16 -3.04
N TYR A 95 13.15 -4.33 -2.27
CA TYR A 95 12.79 -5.58 -1.63
C TYR A 95 11.35 -5.96 -1.98
N TYR A 96 11.13 -7.24 -2.31
CA TYR A 96 9.86 -7.73 -2.86
C TYR A 96 9.54 -9.11 -2.29
N PHE A 97 8.46 -9.21 -1.54
CA PHE A 97 8.08 -10.45 -0.87
C PHE A 97 6.59 -10.70 -0.99
N TYR A 98 6.20 -11.98 -0.99
CA TYR A 98 4.82 -12.32 -0.66
C TYR A 98 4.62 -12.16 0.84
N ALA A 99 3.49 -11.59 1.24
CA ALA A 99 3.11 -11.43 2.63
C ALA A 99 1.59 -11.55 2.76
N THR A 100 1.14 -12.31 3.74
CA THR A 100 -0.21 -12.22 4.31
C THR A 100 -0.28 -11.06 5.32
N PRO A 101 -1.49 -10.60 5.72
CA PRO A 101 -1.62 -9.62 6.79
C PRO A 101 -0.97 -10.07 8.10
N GLU A 102 -1.07 -11.35 8.45
CA GLU A 102 -0.48 -11.92 9.66
C GLU A 102 1.06 -11.93 9.59
N GLU A 103 1.62 -12.25 8.43
CA GLU A 103 3.06 -12.18 8.18
C GLU A 103 3.57 -10.74 8.23
N LEU A 104 2.86 -9.79 7.62
CA LEU A 104 3.19 -8.36 7.69
C LEU A 104 3.20 -7.88 9.15
N LYS A 105 2.19 -8.26 9.94
CA LYS A 105 2.12 -7.95 11.37
C LYS A 105 3.32 -8.53 12.13
N MET A 106 3.70 -9.78 11.84
CA MET A 106 4.88 -10.41 12.45
C MET A 106 6.18 -9.66 12.13
N ILE A 107 6.38 -9.22 10.89
CA ILE A 107 7.55 -8.41 10.49
C ILE A 107 7.57 -7.08 11.27
N ALA A 108 6.42 -6.39 11.35
CA ALA A 108 6.29 -5.12 12.06
C ALA A 108 6.53 -5.27 13.57
N ASP A 109 5.89 -6.24 14.23
CA ASP A 109 5.99 -6.47 15.68
C ASP A 109 7.41 -6.87 16.10
N ARG A 110 8.08 -7.70 15.29
CA ARG A 110 9.46 -8.15 15.57
C ARG A 110 10.53 -7.16 15.12
N LYS A 111 10.13 -6.04 14.49
CA LYS A 111 11.04 -5.02 13.95
C LYS A 111 12.11 -5.62 13.03
N ILE A 112 11.69 -6.49 12.12
CA ILE A 112 12.60 -7.12 11.16
C ILE A 112 12.95 -6.09 10.08
N ARG A 113 14.26 -5.84 9.88
CA ARG A 113 14.79 -4.91 8.87
C ARG A 113 14.48 -5.43 7.47
N ALA A 114 14.30 -4.51 6.50
CA ALA A 114 14.00 -4.87 5.11
C ALA A 114 15.01 -5.86 4.51
N ILE A 115 16.29 -5.69 4.84
CA ILE A 115 17.39 -6.55 4.40
C ILE A 115 17.33 -7.99 4.94
N ASP A 116 16.58 -8.23 6.02
CA ASP A 116 16.49 -9.53 6.71
C ASP A 116 15.16 -10.26 6.47
N ILE A 117 14.23 -9.66 5.71
CA ILE A 117 12.89 -10.23 5.50
C ILE A 117 12.92 -11.52 4.66
N ASP A 118 13.92 -11.68 3.79
CA ASP A 118 14.12 -12.87 2.96
C ASP A 118 14.26 -14.17 3.78
N LYS A 119 14.69 -14.05 5.03
CA LYS A 119 14.77 -15.17 6.00
C LYS A 119 13.41 -15.67 6.46
N TYR A 120 12.35 -14.88 6.28
CA TYR A 120 11.01 -15.15 6.81
C TYR A 120 9.95 -15.28 5.73
N LEU A 121 10.07 -14.51 4.64
CA LEU A 121 9.05 -14.44 3.60
C LEU A 121 9.58 -14.92 2.26
N ARG A 122 8.68 -15.52 1.48
CA ARG A 122 8.99 -15.97 0.11
C ARG A 122 9.18 -14.76 -0.82
N PRO A 123 10.22 -14.73 -1.68
CA PRO A 123 10.43 -13.62 -2.60
C PRO A 123 9.30 -13.47 -3.61
N PHE A 124 8.95 -12.23 -3.93
CA PHE A 124 8.03 -11.86 -4.98
C PHE A 124 8.79 -11.62 -6.29
N PRO A 125 8.36 -12.20 -7.42
CA PRO A 125 9.09 -12.11 -8.68
C PRO A 125 9.05 -10.68 -9.24
N VAL A 126 10.22 -10.16 -9.61
CA VAL A 126 10.39 -8.82 -10.21
C VAL A 126 9.54 -8.64 -11.47
N SER A 127 9.36 -9.72 -12.25
CA SER A 127 8.56 -9.71 -13.48
C SER A 127 7.09 -9.35 -13.28
N LYS A 128 6.55 -9.48 -12.06
CA LYS A 128 5.16 -9.12 -11.73
C LYS A 128 5.03 -7.75 -11.09
N LEU A 129 6.12 -7.02 -10.92
CA LEU A 129 6.08 -5.71 -10.26
C LEU A 129 5.26 -4.70 -11.06
N GLU A 130 5.34 -4.74 -12.40
CA GLU A 130 4.58 -3.83 -13.25
C GLU A 130 3.06 -3.93 -13.03
N GLU A 131 2.59 -5.10 -12.61
CA GLU A 131 1.18 -5.34 -12.30
C GLU A 131 0.78 -4.85 -10.90
N CYS A 132 1.74 -4.60 -10.00
CA CYS A 132 1.45 -4.14 -8.64
C CYS A 132 1.27 -2.61 -8.63
N PRO A 133 0.05 -2.09 -8.40
CA PRO A 133 -0.16 -0.66 -8.15
C PRO A 133 0.68 -0.20 -6.96
N THR A 134 1.40 0.89 -7.18
CA THR A 134 2.24 1.60 -6.20
C THR A 134 2.04 3.09 -6.44
N ARG A 135 2.36 3.96 -5.47
CA ARG A 135 2.24 5.40 -5.68
C ARG A 135 2.94 5.89 -6.95
N SER A 136 4.15 5.40 -7.22
CA SER A 136 4.94 5.79 -8.41
C SER A 136 4.31 5.34 -9.73
N ARG A 137 3.46 4.30 -9.71
CA ARG A 137 2.82 3.73 -10.91
C ARG A 137 1.37 4.16 -11.07
N ASP A 138 0.65 4.40 -9.98
CA ASP A 138 -0.74 4.88 -10.04
C ASP A 138 -0.87 6.34 -10.43
N LEU A 139 0.14 7.16 -10.16
CA LEU A 139 0.19 8.54 -10.64
C LEU A 139 0.25 8.62 -12.18
N ILE A 140 0.66 7.54 -12.85
CA ILE A 140 0.72 7.46 -14.31
C ILE A 140 -0.67 7.19 -14.92
N SER A 141 -1.67 6.74 -14.15
CA SER A 141 -3.02 6.45 -14.68
C SER A 141 -3.96 7.66 -14.78
N PHE A 142 -3.44 8.89 -14.63
CA PHE A 142 -4.22 10.13 -14.76
C PHE A 142 -3.98 10.88 -16.08
N PHE A 143 -3.23 10.30 -17.02
CA PHE A 143 -3.06 10.83 -18.38
C PHE A 143 -3.57 9.85 -19.44
#